data_AF-A0A8T5RFM2-F1
#
_entry.id   AF-A0A8T5RFM2-F1
#
_cell.length_a   1.000
_cell.length_b   1.000
_cell.length_c   1.000
_cell.angle_alpha   90.00
_cell.angle_beta   90.00
_cell.angle_gamma   90.00
#
_symmetry.space_group_name_H-M   'P 1'
#
loop_
_entity.id
_entity.type
_entity.pdbx_description
1 polymer ?
#
loop_
_entity_poly.entity_id
_entity_poly.type
_entity_poly.pdbx_seq_one_letter_code
_entity_poly.pdbx_strand_id
1 'polypeptide(L)'
;GDIVTQDFLSNEFLKSFIRLCIIDGKTKREKVIINFEGFFEEIIEFQNPSGIIHKDSWSLIRNVINSKKKTLIKITQGEEDLLVIPLAIELLVEKNVKNFIAYGQPPITDSKTKIEEGIVLTEVNKKTKKKISNLIKIMNTIG
;
A
#
# COMPACT_ATOMS: atom_id res chain seq x y z
N GLY A 1 4.00 5.31 -2.82
CA GLY A 1 4.45 4.01 -2.28
C GLY A 1 5.97 3.85 -2.37
N ASP A 2 6.57 4.41 -3.41
CA ASP A 2 7.97 4.23 -3.80
C ASP A 2 8.98 4.69 -2.76
N ILE A 3 8.89 5.94 -2.29
CA ILE A 3 9.83 6.50 -1.29
C ILE A 3 9.80 5.68 0.01
N VAL A 4 8.60 5.38 0.52
CA VAL A 4 8.43 4.55 1.72
C VAL A 4 9.04 3.16 1.53
N THR A 5 8.83 2.56 0.36
CA THR A 5 9.40 1.26 0.03
C THR A 5 10.93 1.32 -0.01
N GLN A 6 11.50 2.36 -0.63
CA GLN A 6 12.95 2.57 -0.67
C GLN A 6 13.53 2.73 0.75
N ASP A 7 12.92 3.60 1.57
CA ASP A 7 13.39 3.85 2.94
C ASP A 7 13.35 2.58 3.79
N PHE A 8 12.25 1.81 3.71
CA PHE A 8 12.12 0.56 4.44
C PHE A 8 13.12 -0.50 3.96
N LEU A 9 13.34 -0.61 2.65
CA LEU A 9 14.32 -1.57 2.08
C LEU A 9 15.78 -1.18 2.38
N SER A 10 16.06 0.11 2.57
CA SER A 10 17.42 0.60 2.89
C SER A 10 17.86 0.31 4.33
N ASN A 11 16.92 -0.03 5.21
CA ASN A 11 17.16 -0.30 6.62
C ASN A 11 16.89 -1.77 6.94
N GLU A 12 17.90 -2.55 7.33
CA GLU A 12 17.77 -4.00 7.58
C GLU A 12 16.72 -4.35 8.66
N PHE A 13 16.54 -3.51 9.67
CA PHE A 13 15.50 -3.71 10.68
C PHE A 13 14.10 -3.52 10.07
N LEU A 14 13.84 -2.43 9.35
CA LEU A 14 12.54 -2.17 8.71
C LEU A 14 12.23 -3.17 7.60
N LYS A 15 13.24 -3.49 6.78
CA LYS A 15 13.20 -4.48 5.72
C LYS A 15 12.72 -5.85 6.20
N SER A 16 13.08 -6.25 7.42
CA SER A 16 12.65 -7.52 8.01
C SER A 16 11.13 -7.65 8.19
N PHE A 17 10.41 -6.52 8.26
CA PHE A 17 8.95 -6.49 8.39
C PHE A 17 8.21 -6.41 7.06
N ILE A 18 8.91 -6.19 5.94
CA ILE A 18 8.28 -6.09 4.64
C ILE A 18 7.90 -7.47 4.14
N ARG A 19 6.62 -7.61 3.82
CA ARG A 19 6.08 -8.78 3.10
C ARG A 19 5.43 -8.42 1.77
N LEU A 20 4.87 -7.22 1.65
CA LEU A 20 4.22 -6.77 0.43
C LEU A 20 4.54 -5.30 0.22
N CYS A 21 5.02 -4.96 -0.97
CA CYS A 21 5.16 -3.59 -1.46
C CYS A 21 4.26 -3.39 -2.68
N ILE A 22 3.63 -2.22 -2.78
CA ILE A 22 2.91 -1.78 -3.96
C ILE A 22 3.50 -0.43 -4.37
N ILE A 23 4.01 -0.35 -5.59
CA ILE A 23 4.69 0.83 -6.13
C ILE A 23 4.21 1.08 -7.55
N ASP A 24 4.28 2.32 -8.05
CA ASP A 24 3.99 2.64 -9.44
C ASP A 24 5.22 3.11 -10.24
N GLY A 25 6.36 3.30 -9.57
CA GLY A 25 7.60 3.76 -10.19
C GLY A 25 7.56 5.23 -10.63
N LYS A 26 6.51 5.99 -10.27
CA LYS A 26 6.30 7.38 -10.67
C LYS A 26 6.53 8.33 -9.50
N THR A 27 7.78 8.55 -9.13
CA THR A 27 8.12 9.67 -8.26
C THR A 27 8.31 10.95 -9.06
N LYS A 28 7.73 12.06 -8.58
CA LYS A 28 7.77 13.40 -9.19
C LYS A 28 9.18 14.00 -9.38
N ARG A 29 10.25 13.31 -8.98
CA ARG A 29 11.64 13.74 -9.11
C ARG A 29 12.49 12.48 -9.26
N GLU A 30 12.97 12.24 -10.49
CA GLU A 30 13.90 11.17 -10.88
C GLU A 30 13.40 9.72 -10.70
N LYS A 31 13.82 8.82 -11.60
CA LYS A 31 13.55 7.37 -11.47
C LYS A 31 14.20 6.88 -10.19
N VAL A 32 13.40 6.57 -9.17
CA VAL A 32 13.92 5.85 -8.00
C VAL A 32 14.33 4.45 -8.44
N ILE A 33 15.63 4.17 -8.39
CA ILE A 33 16.17 2.81 -8.54
C ILE A 33 16.02 2.15 -7.17
N ILE A 34 14.88 1.50 -6.94
CA ILE A 34 14.71 0.67 -5.74
C ILE A 34 15.56 -0.60 -5.96
N ASN A 35 16.66 -0.75 -5.22
CA ASN A 35 17.40 -1.99 -5.24
C ASN A 35 16.66 -3.02 -4.37
N PHE A 36 15.93 -3.91 -5.03
CA PHE A 36 15.23 -5.02 -4.41
C PHE A 36 15.78 -6.38 -4.84
N GLU A 37 16.98 -6.42 -5.42
CA GLU A 37 17.56 -7.64 -5.98
C GLU A 37 17.66 -8.74 -4.92
N GLY A 38 17.05 -9.89 -5.21
CA GLY A 38 16.99 -11.03 -4.30
C GLY A 38 16.13 -10.88 -3.05
N PHE A 39 15.44 -9.74 -2.85
CA PHE A 39 14.60 -9.55 -1.65
C PHE A 39 13.18 -10.10 -1.80
N PHE A 40 12.53 -9.82 -2.93
CA PHE A 40 11.19 -10.32 -3.21
C PHE A 40 11.27 -11.69 -3.89
N GLU A 41 10.41 -12.61 -3.45
CA GLU A 41 10.25 -13.93 -4.04
C GLU A 41 9.38 -13.88 -5.31
N GLU A 42 8.58 -12.82 -5.45
CA GLU A 42 7.64 -12.65 -6.54
C GLU A 42 7.49 -11.17 -6.90
N ILE A 43 7.49 -10.89 -8.20
CA ILE A 43 7.23 -9.55 -8.75
C ILE A 43 6.05 -9.68 -9.70
N ILE A 44 4.98 -8.93 -9.45
CA ILE A 44 3.75 -8.95 -10.24
C ILE A 44 3.53 -7.57 -10.83
N GLU A 45 3.35 -7.52 -12.14
CA GLU A 45 2.95 -6.30 -12.84
C GLU A 45 1.41 -6.21 -12.93
N PHE A 46 0.87 -5.03 -12.64
CA PHE A 46 -0.58 -4.81 -12.63
C PHE A 46 -0.94 -3.42 -13.18
N GLN A 47 -2.11 -3.29 -13.80
CA GLN A 47 -2.62 -2.00 -14.26
C GLN A 47 -3.76 -1.56 -13.34
N ASN A 48 -3.64 -0.36 -12.76
CA ASN A 48 -4.67 0.23 -11.91
C ASN A 48 -4.88 1.70 -12.31
N PRO A 49 -5.89 2.04 -13.14
CA PRO A 49 -6.15 3.40 -13.56
C PRO A 49 -6.21 4.40 -12.39
N SER A 50 -5.69 5.61 -12.59
CA SER A 50 -5.67 6.66 -11.56
C SER A 50 -7.07 6.95 -11.03
N GLY A 51 -7.18 7.13 -9.71
CA GLY A 51 -8.46 7.46 -9.06
C GLY A 51 -9.49 6.31 -8.99
N ILE A 52 -9.15 5.10 -9.43
CA ILE A 52 -10.06 3.93 -9.41
C ILE A 52 -9.45 2.79 -8.60
N ILE A 53 -10.29 2.03 -7.90
CA ILE A 53 -9.94 0.70 -7.36
C ILE A 53 -10.46 -0.33 -8.34
N HIS A 54 -9.59 -0.86 -9.22
CA HIS A 54 -10.03 -1.84 -10.21
C HIS A 54 -10.52 -3.13 -9.55
N LYS A 55 -11.62 -3.74 -10.03
CA LYS A 55 -12.18 -4.97 -9.41
C LYS A 55 -11.15 -6.09 -9.29
N ASP A 56 -10.23 -6.20 -10.25
CA ASP A 56 -9.21 -7.24 -10.28
C ASP A 56 -8.12 -7.02 -9.21
N SER A 57 -7.98 -5.79 -8.69
CA SER A 57 -7.03 -5.50 -7.62
C SER A 57 -7.38 -6.25 -6.34
N TRP A 58 -8.67 -6.45 -6.06
CA TRP A 58 -9.15 -7.22 -4.91
C TRP A 58 -8.70 -8.68 -4.98
N SER A 59 -8.93 -9.32 -6.12
CA SER A 59 -8.53 -10.70 -6.36
C SER A 59 -7.01 -10.87 -6.33
N LEU A 60 -6.27 -9.96 -6.97
CA LEU A 60 -4.81 -9.95 -6.96
C LEU A 60 -4.26 -9.86 -5.53
N ILE A 61 -4.69 -8.84 -4.77
CA ILE A 61 -4.22 -8.59 -3.41
C ILE A 61 -4.55 -9.78 -2.50
N ARG A 62 -5.75 -10.34 -2.60
CA ARG A 62 -6.14 -11.55 -1.85
C ARG A 62 -5.21 -12.73 -2.15
N ASN A 63 -4.90 -12.97 -3.43
CA ASN A 63 -4.01 -14.05 -3.84
C ASN A 63 -2.60 -13.86 -3.28
N VAL A 64 -2.07 -12.64 -3.34
CA VAL A 64 -0.76 -12.29 -2.78
C VAL A 64 -0.72 -12.49 -1.26
N ILE A 65 -1.76 -12.06 -0.54
CA ILE A 65 -1.89 -12.27 0.91
C ILE A 65 -1.99 -13.76 1.26
N ASN A 66 -2.62 -14.57 0.42
CA ASN A 66 -2.71 -16.01 0.67
C ASN A 66 -1.42 -16.77 0.32
N SER A 67 -0.63 -16.27 -0.63
CA SER A 67 0.64 -16.90 -1.05
C SER A 67 1.70 -16.95 0.05
N LYS A 68 1.64 -16.02 1.02
CA LYS A 68 2.64 -15.83 2.09
C LYS A 68 4.06 -15.49 1.63
N LYS A 69 4.28 -15.33 0.32
CA LYS A 69 5.56 -14.87 -0.26
C LYS A 69 5.81 -13.40 0.06
N LYS A 70 7.08 -13.00 0.01
CA LYS A 70 7.49 -11.61 -0.12
C LYS A 70 7.25 -11.16 -1.56
N THR A 71 6.26 -10.30 -1.76
CA THR A 71 5.81 -9.92 -3.11
C THR A 71 5.94 -8.42 -3.35
N LEU A 72 6.38 -8.05 -4.54
CA LEU A 72 6.32 -6.69 -5.07
C LEU A 72 5.22 -6.62 -6.13
N ILE A 73 4.22 -5.76 -5.92
CA ILE A 73 3.26 -5.40 -6.97
C ILE A 73 3.71 -4.08 -7.60
N LYS A 74 3.98 -4.11 -8.90
CA LYS A 74 4.39 -2.95 -9.68
C LYS A 74 3.25 -2.49 -10.58
N ILE A 75 2.76 -1.28 -10.34
CA ILE A 75 1.72 -0.66 -11.16
C ILE A 75 2.36 -0.14 -12.45
N THR A 76 2.02 -0.75 -13.57
CA THR A 76 2.59 -0.41 -14.89
C THR A 76 1.81 0.69 -15.59
N GLN A 77 0.55 0.89 -15.22
CA GLN A 77 -0.32 1.96 -15.72
C GLN A 77 -1.27 2.44 -14.63
N GLY A 78 -1.35 3.78 -14.48
CA GLY A 78 -2.14 4.46 -13.45
C GLY A 78 -1.35 4.69 -12.14
N GLU A 79 -1.96 4.46 -10.98
CA GLU A 79 -1.46 4.84 -9.63
C GLU A 79 -1.75 3.74 -8.59
N GLU A 80 -0.96 3.70 -7.51
CA GLU A 80 -1.10 2.77 -6.40
C GLU A 80 -1.90 3.29 -5.21
N ASP A 81 -2.12 4.60 -5.08
CA ASP A 81 -2.63 5.26 -3.87
C ASP A 81 -3.88 4.59 -3.28
N LEU A 82 -4.87 4.29 -4.13
CA LEU A 82 -6.14 3.70 -3.68
C LEU A 82 -6.04 2.21 -3.36
N LEU A 83 -4.98 1.52 -3.77
CA LEU A 83 -4.78 0.08 -3.51
C LEU A 83 -4.52 -0.23 -2.04
N VAL A 84 -4.22 0.80 -1.24
CA VAL A 84 -4.20 0.70 0.22
C VAL A 84 -5.53 0.22 0.81
N ILE A 85 -6.64 0.56 0.16
CA ILE A 85 -8.01 0.20 0.59
C ILE A 85 -8.26 -1.31 0.47
N PRO A 86 -8.16 -1.93 -0.72
CA PRO A 86 -8.30 -3.38 -0.85
C PRO A 86 -7.25 -4.13 -0.01
N LEU A 87 -6.01 -3.64 0.07
CA LEU A 87 -4.99 -4.21 0.94
C LEU A 87 -5.44 -4.28 2.40
N ALA A 88 -5.91 -3.17 2.96
CA ALA A 88 -6.37 -3.12 4.34
C ALA A 88 -7.57 -4.04 4.60
N ILE A 89 -8.47 -4.22 3.62
CA ILE A 89 -9.64 -5.09 3.76
C ILE A 89 -9.27 -6.57 3.64
N GLU A 90 -8.38 -6.95 2.73
CA GLU A 90 -8.03 -8.34 2.47
C GLU A 90 -7.03 -8.91 3.50
N LEU A 91 -6.25 -8.08 4.20
CA LEU A 91 -5.26 -8.53 5.21
C LEU A 91 -5.87 -9.39 6.31
N LEU A 92 -5.40 -10.62 6.52
CA LEU A 92 -5.92 -11.51 7.55
C LEU A 92 -5.63 -10.97 8.96
N VAL A 93 -6.66 -10.81 9.79
CA VAL A 93 -6.52 -10.33 11.18
C VAL A 93 -6.60 -11.53 12.10
N GLU A 94 -5.43 -11.99 12.57
CA GLU A 94 -5.28 -13.14 13.46
C GLU A 94 -5.05 -12.71 14.91
N LYS A 95 -5.37 -13.61 15.85
CA LYS A 95 -5.11 -13.36 17.28
C LYS A 95 -3.58 -13.38 17.50
N ASN A 96 -3.05 -12.34 18.15
CA ASN A 96 -1.62 -12.16 18.45
C ASN A 96 -0.72 -11.81 17.25
N VAL A 97 -1.28 -11.54 16.06
CA VAL A 97 -0.52 -11.03 14.92
C VAL A 97 -0.95 -9.59 14.65
N LYS A 98 0.02 -8.68 14.56
CA LYS A 98 -0.25 -7.29 14.18
C LYS A 98 0.17 -7.07 12.72
N ASN A 99 -0.73 -6.54 11.93
CA ASN A 99 -0.44 -6.12 10.57
C ASN A 99 -0.36 -4.60 10.53
N PHE A 100 0.61 -4.09 9.80
CA PHE A 100 0.75 -2.65 9.56
C PHE A 100 0.81 -2.37 8.07
N ILE A 101 0.24 -1.24 7.70
CA ILE A 101 0.42 -0.65 6.38
C ILE A 101 1.16 0.68 6.57
N ALA A 102 2.25 0.86 5.82
CA ALA A 102 2.98 2.11 5.75
C ALA A 102 2.76 2.77 4.39
N TYR A 103 2.46 4.07 4.36
CA TYR A 103 2.33 4.83 3.12
C TYR A 103 2.78 6.28 3.32
N GLY A 104 3.20 6.91 2.23
CA GLY A 104 3.63 8.30 2.25
C GLY A 104 2.42 9.22 2.30
N GLN A 105 2.51 10.27 3.10
CA GLN A 105 1.52 11.33 3.18
C GLN A 105 2.15 12.64 2.69
N PRO A 106 1.60 13.26 1.63
CA PRO A 106 2.03 14.58 1.20
C PRO A 106 1.69 15.64 2.26
N PRO A 107 2.32 16.82 2.23
CA PRO A 107 2.04 17.85 3.21
C PRO A 107 0.59 18.32 3.08
N ILE A 108 -0.10 18.44 4.22
CA ILE A 108 -1.47 18.99 4.25
C ILE A 108 -1.36 20.50 4.44
N THR A 109 -1.71 21.24 3.38
CA THR A 109 -1.61 22.70 3.33
C THR A 109 -2.94 23.44 3.46
N ASP A 110 -4.04 22.71 3.29
CA ASP A 110 -5.43 23.19 3.33
C ASP A 110 -6.08 23.10 4.72
N SER A 111 -5.37 22.54 5.69
CA SER A 111 -5.76 22.50 7.10
C SER A 111 -5.35 23.77 7.85
N LYS A 112 -6.08 24.13 8.92
CA LYS A 112 -5.72 25.24 9.84
C LYS A 112 -4.30 25.13 10.40
N THR A 113 -3.82 23.90 10.54
CA THR A 113 -2.45 23.57 10.93
C THR A 113 -1.75 22.95 9.73
N LYS A 114 -0.60 23.49 9.32
CA LYS A 114 0.23 22.84 8.30
C LYS A 114 0.81 21.56 8.87
N ILE A 115 0.61 20.45 8.18
CA ILE A 115 1.21 19.17 8.51
C ILE A 115 2.23 18.87 7.43
N GLU A 116 3.49 18.63 7.83
CA GLU A 116 4.58 18.31 6.90
C GLU A 116 4.37 16.95 6.23
N GLU A 117 5.15 16.68 5.18
CA GLU A 117 5.18 15.36 4.57
C GLU A 117 5.74 14.31 5.54
N GLY A 118 5.32 13.06 5.39
CA GLY A 118 5.82 12.00 6.26
C GLY A 118 5.31 10.61 5.91
N ILE A 119 5.66 9.63 6.74
CA ILE A 119 5.21 8.24 6.63
C ILE A 119 4.10 8.00 7.64
N VAL A 120 2.94 7.53 7.16
CA VAL A 120 1.84 7.08 8.01
C VAL A 120 1.95 5.59 8.21
N LEU A 121 1.98 5.16 9.48
CA LEU A 121 1.91 3.76 9.87
C LEU A 121 0.54 3.46 10.49
N THR A 122 -0.23 2.59 9.85
CA THR A 122 -1.58 2.22 10.29
C THR A 122 -1.65 0.75 10.68
N GLU A 123 -2.03 0.46 11.92
CA GLU A 123 -2.36 -0.90 12.35
C GLU A 123 -3.69 -1.36 11.71
N VAL A 124 -3.66 -2.51 11.04
CA VAL A 124 -4.84 -3.14 10.45
C VAL A 124 -5.41 -4.16 11.42
N ASN A 125 -6.49 -3.75 12.08
CA ASN A 125 -7.30 -4.60 12.95
C ASN A 125 -8.79 -4.53 12.57
N LYS A 126 -9.64 -5.27 13.29
CA LYS A 126 -11.09 -5.33 13.03
C LYS A 126 -11.75 -3.94 13.02
N LYS A 127 -11.29 -3.01 13.86
CA LYS A 127 -11.84 -1.64 13.94
C LYS A 127 -11.43 -0.83 12.71
N THR A 128 -10.16 -0.90 12.31
CA THR A 128 -9.65 -0.26 11.08
C THR A 128 -10.43 -0.75 9.86
N LYS A 129 -10.56 -2.07 9.70
CA LYS A 129 -11.36 -2.66 8.61
C LYS A 129 -12.80 -2.17 8.59
N LYS A 130 -13.48 -2.14 9.74
CA LYS A 130 -14.87 -1.65 9.84
C LYS A 130 -14.98 -0.18 9.39
N LYS A 131 -14.03 0.67 9.77
CA LYS A 131 -14.00 2.07 9.32
C LYS A 131 -13.86 2.16 7.80
N ILE A 132 -12.90 1.44 7.22
CA ILE A 132 -12.66 1.43 5.78
C ILE A 132 -13.88 0.88 5.02
N SER A 133 -14.49 -0.20 5.48
CA SER A 133 -15.72 -0.74 4.88
C SER A 133 -16.87 0.26 4.89
N ASN A 134 -17.00 1.09 5.94
CA ASN A 134 -18.01 2.14 5.97
C ASN A 134 -17.71 3.26 4.97
N LEU A 135 -16.44 3.65 4.81
CA LEU A 135 -16.03 4.64 3.80
C LEU A 135 -16.34 4.15 2.38
N ILE A 136 -16.02 2.90 2.06
CA ILE A 136 -16.34 2.30 0.75
C ILE A 136 -17.84 2.34 0.47
N LYS A 137 -18.67 2.04 1.47
CA LYS A 137 -20.14 2.12 1.33
C LYS A 137 -20.60 3.53 0.95
N ILE A 138 -20.02 4.55 1.59
CA ILE A 138 -20.32 5.95 1.28
C ILE A 138 -19.89 6.29 -0.15
N MET A 139 -18.69 5.89 -0.57
CA MET A 139 -18.20 6.10 -1.94
C MET A 139 -19.16 5.48 -2.98
N ASN A 140 -19.61 4.25 -2.76
CA ASN A 140 -20.55 3.57 -3.65
C ASN A 140 -21.99 4.13 -3.60
N THR A 141 -22.31 4.99 -2.64
CA THR A 141 -23.62 5.66 -2.57
C THR A 141 -23.61 7.00 -3.31
N ILE A 142 -22.42 7.56 -3.58
CA ILE A 142 -22.24 8.89 -4.18
C ILE A 142 -21.81 8.80 -5.66
N GLY A 143 -21.29 7.65 -6.11
CA GLY A 143 -20.97 7.37 -7.52
C GLY A 143 -22.06 6.61 -8.23
#